data_AF-A0A0C9SM03-F1
#
_entry.id   AF-A0A0C9SM03-F1
#
_cell.length_a   1.000
_cell.length_b   1.000
_cell.length_c   1.000
_cell.angle_alpha   90.00
_cell.angle_beta   90.00
_cell.angle_gamma   90.00
#
_symmetry.space_group_name_H-M   'P 1'
#
loop_
_entity.id
_entity.type
_entity.pdbx_description
1 polymer ?
#
loop_
_entity_poly.entity_id
_entity_poly.type
_entity_poly.pdbx_seq_one_letter_code
_entity_poly.pdbx_strand_id
1 'polypeptide(L)'
;MGKYNHICELTGSENYPQWRRQITLALKGEGLWQHCSKGTDISDYEEYAIAKPTISNISHPTPDEIKEIREWIKDDAKAKKIICRKISSVVLSLLDEKKSASEQWEILAGHYARVDISSQFELRAQISAEHLKDASDATRYLGAFQNARRRFIEMGATFTDDEAVFMFLEGLPKTVEWKLFKRLTMQTLSFQAVAVSPVTTATTISLYPPIPRPSVFDQVAKLFTDEANSLVSSAKLAGPGSEYVNAAISQAPSGNKTVVTNPTTGIRIHKFNTKGEKEP
;
A
#
# COMPACT_ATOMS: atom_id res chain seq x y z
N MET A 1 12.64 19.80 -31.69
CA MET A 1 11.64 19.29 -30.72
C MET A 1 12.07 19.76 -29.33
N GLY A 2 11.21 20.46 -28.57
CA GLY A 2 11.59 21.01 -27.26
C GLY A 2 11.65 19.93 -26.17
N LYS A 3 12.62 20.03 -25.24
CA LYS A 3 12.94 19.03 -24.19
C LYS A 3 11.72 18.57 -23.35
N TYR A 4 10.72 19.44 -23.18
CA TYR A 4 9.53 19.17 -22.35
C TYR A 4 8.23 19.07 -23.15
N ASN A 5 8.28 18.91 -24.48
CA ASN A 5 7.06 18.91 -25.31
C ASN A 5 6.03 17.82 -24.93
N HIS A 6 6.46 16.74 -24.30
CA HIS A 6 5.62 15.64 -23.82
C HIS A 6 4.84 15.97 -22.53
N ILE A 7 5.17 17.06 -21.85
CA ILE A 7 4.49 17.50 -20.62
C ILE A 7 3.28 18.36 -21.02
N CYS A 8 2.09 17.97 -20.58
CA CYS A 8 0.87 18.75 -20.78
C CYS A 8 0.95 20.08 -20.03
N GLU A 9 0.24 21.10 -20.51
CA GLU A 9 0.16 22.40 -19.83
C GLU A 9 -0.86 22.34 -18.69
N LEU A 10 -0.54 22.89 -17.52
CA LEU A 10 -1.49 23.03 -16.40
C LEU A 10 -2.58 24.03 -16.78
N THR A 11 -3.81 23.52 -16.91
CA THR A 11 -5.00 24.32 -17.25
C THR A 11 -5.93 24.47 -16.08
N GLY A 12 -5.90 23.52 -15.16
CA GLY A 12 -6.77 23.49 -14.01
C GLY A 12 -6.47 22.34 -13.08
N SER A 13 -7.39 22.10 -12.17
CA SER A 13 -7.31 21.02 -11.19
C SER A 13 -7.36 19.63 -11.81
N GLU A 14 -8.08 19.48 -12.92
CA GLU A 14 -8.36 18.21 -13.56
C GLU A 14 -7.09 17.52 -14.08
N ASN A 15 -6.13 18.31 -14.57
CA ASN A 15 -4.87 17.80 -15.09
C ASN A 15 -3.69 18.05 -14.15
N TYR A 16 -3.93 18.68 -12.99
CA TYR A 16 -2.91 18.97 -11.98
C TYR A 16 -2.13 17.72 -11.50
N PRO A 17 -2.75 16.56 -11.19
CA PRO A 17 -1.99 15.40 -10.71
C PRO A 17 -0.98 14.88 -11.74
N GLN A 18 -1.43 14.75 -12.99
CA GLN A 18 -0.59 14.31 -14.10
C GLN A 18 0.52 15.33 -14.38
N TRP A 19 0.17 16.61 -14.43
CA TRP A 19 1.11 17.71 -14.60
C TRP A 19 2.18 17.72 -13.50
N ARG A 20 1.76 17.64 -12.24
CA ARG A 20 2.63 17.65 -11.06
C ARG A 20 3.65 16.53 -11.15
N ARG A 21 3.20 15.30 -11.42
CA ARG A 21 4.08 14.14 -11.60
C ARG A 21 5.10 14.35 -12.72
N GLN A 22 4.67 14.85 -13.87
CA GLN A 22 5.56 15.06 -15.02
C GLN A 22 6.60 16.16 -14.76
N ILE A 23 6.21 17.26 -14.09
CA ILE A 23 7.13 18.33 -13.73
C ILE A 23 8.08 17.91 -12.61
N THR A 24 7.62 17.16 -11.60
CA THR A 24 8.51 16.57 -10.58
C THR A 24 9.57 15.71 -11.24
N LEU A 25 9.19 14.83 -12.19
CA LEU A 25 10.15 14.00 -12.92
C LEU A 25 11.13 14.84 -13.76
N ALA A 26 10.65 15.90 -14.42
CA ALA A 26 11.51 16.80 -15.17
C ALA A 26 12.51 17.54 -14.27
N LEU A 27 12.07 18.02 -13.10
CA LEU A 27 12.93 18.67 -12.12
C LEU A 27 13.95 17.69 -11.52
N LYS A 28 13.54 16.46 -11.18
CA LYS A 28 14.45 15.40 -10.72
C LYS A 28 15.49 15.06 -11.79
N GLY A 29 15.09 14.94 -13.05
CA GLY A 29 16.00 14.68 -14.17
C GLY A 29 17.02 15.79 -14.44
N GLU A 30 16.79 17.01 -13.95
CA GLU A 30 17.72 18.14 -14.04
C GLU A 30 18.47 18.41 -12.72
N GLY A 31 18.21 17.63 -11.67
CA GLY A 31 18.78 17.85 -10.33
C GLY A 31 18.23 19.08 -9.61
N LEU A 32 17.04 19.58 -9.99
CA LEU A 32 16.47 20.83 -9.48
C LEU A 32 15.31 20.62 -8.50
N TRP A 33 14.87 19.38 -8.28
CA TRP A 33 13.71 19.08 -7.44
C TRP A 33 13.84 19.60 -6.00
N GLN A 34 15.05 19.58 -5.45
CA GLN A 34 15.34 20.05 -4.10
C GLN A 34 15.07 21.56 -3.90
N HIS A 35 15.01 22.36 -4.98
CA HIS A 35 14.60 23.77 -4.93
C HIS A 35 13.08 23.96 -4.86
N CYS A 36 12.31 22.91 -5.14
CA CYS A 36 10.84 22.92 -5.09
C CYS A 36 10.30 22.15 -3.89
N SER A 37 11.00 21.11 -3.45
CA SER A 37 10.59 20.22 -2.36
C SER A 37 10.48 20.93 -1.01
N LYS A 38 9.80 20.26 -0.07
CA LYS A 38 9.71 20.58 1.37
C LYS A 38 10.22 19.45 2.27
N GLY A 39 10.89 18.45 1.72
CA GLY A 39 11.43 17.35 2.52
C GLY A 39 12.41 17.87 3.56
N THR A 40 12.23 17.44 4.79
CA THR A 40 13.08 17.82 5.94
C THR A 40 13.98 16.67 6.40
N ASP A 41 13.71 15.44 5.96
CA ASP A 41 14.52 14.28 6.30
C ASP A 41 15.81 14.30 5.49
N ILE A 42 16.93 14.48 6.19
CA ILE A 42 18.28 14.47 5.60
C ILE A 42 18.63 13.10 5.01
N SER A 43 18.00 12.03 5.50
CA SER A 43 18.22 10.67 5.00
C SER A 43 17.59 10.45 3.62
N ASP A 44 16.57 11.25 3.28
CA ASP A 44 15.94 11.28 1.96
C ASP A 44 16.55 12.42 1.14
N TYR A 45 17.77 12.19 0.66
CA TYR A 45 18.52 13.19 -0.10
C TYR A 45 17.79 13.66 -1.36
N GLU A 46 16.92 12.84 -1.95
CA GLU A 46 16.18 13.23 -3.16
C GLU A 46 15.08 14.22 -2.85
N GLU A 47 14.38 14.06 -1.72
CA GLU A 47 13.31 14.95 -1.29
C GLU A 47 13.79 16.10 -0.40
N TYR A 48 15.03 16.09 0.09
CA TYR A 48 15.54 17.14 0.98
C TYR A 48 15.54 18.53 0.31
N ALA A 49 14.88 19.49 0.97
CA ALA A 49 14.75 20.85 0.45
C ALA A 49 16.03 21.66 0.66
N ILE A 50 16.54 22.28 -0.41
CA ILE A 50 17.66 23.23 -0.31
C ILE A 50 17.09 24.61 0.00
N ALA A 51 17.25 25.03 1.25
CA ALA A 51 16.93 26.39 1.68
C ALA A 51 17.89 27.40 1.04
N LYS A 52 17.40 28.62 0.82
CA LYS A 52 18.24 29.73 0.34
C LYS A 52 19.35 30.01 1.37
N PRO A 53 20.63 29.99 0.96
CA PRO A 53 21.74 30.31 1.86
C PRO A 53 21.60 31.72 2.43
N THR A 54 22.09 31.91 3.66
CA THR A 54 22.06 33.20 4.36
C THR A 54 23.48 33.69 4.60
N ILE A 55 23.67 35.02 4.55
CA ILE A 55 24.97 35.64 4.81
C ILE A 55 25.13 35.78 6.32
N SER A 56 26.20 35.22 6.88
CA SER A 56 26.43 35.22 8.32
C SER A 56 26.69 36.63 8.87
N ASN A 57 27.42 37.46 8.11
CA ASN A 57 27.66 38.87 8.42
C ASN A 57 27.37 39.75 7.20
N ILE A 58 26.22 40.44 7.22
CA ILE A 58 25.75 41.29 6.11
C ILE A 58 26.74 42.41 5.76
N SER A 59 27.50 42.91 6.74
CA SER A 59 28.48 43.98 6.52
C SER A 59 29.75 43.49 5.83
N HIS A 60 30.05 42.19 5.91
CA HIS A 60 31.25 41.57 5.34
C HIS A 60 30.95 40.17 4.78
N PRO A 61 30.17 40.08 3.70
CA PRO A 61 29.89 38.80 3.05
C PRO A 61 31.18 38.19 2.49
N THR A 62 31.39 36.91 2.75
CA THR A 62 32.54 36.20 2.20
C THR A 62 32.33 35.93 0.70
N PRO A 63 33.40 35.84 -0.11
CA PRO A 63 33.29 35.48 -1.53
C PRO A 63 32.58 34.15 -1.76
N ASP A 64 32.77 33.19 -0.86
CA ASP A 64 32.15 31.86 -0.93
C ASP A 64 30.64 31.91 -0.66
N GLU A 65 30.19 32.64 0.37
CA GLU A 65 28.74 32.86 0.63
C GLU A 65 28.06 33.55 -0.56
N ILE A 66 28.70 34.56 -1.16
CA ILE A 66 28.16 35.25 -2.34
C ILE A 66 28.04 34.29 -3.53
N LYS A 67 29.05 33.44 -3.73
CA LYS A 67 29.05 32.45 -4.80
C LYS A 67 27.91 31.44 -4.61
N GLU A 68 27.77 30.91 -3.41
CA GLU A 68 26.72 29.95 -3.06
C GLU A 68 25.32 30.53 -3.27
N ILE A 69 25.08 31.76 -2.82
CA ILE A 69 23.79 32.46 -3.03
C ILE A 69 23.50 32.66 -4.52
N ARG A 70 24.50 33.06 -5.32
CA ARG A 70 24.32 33.25 -6.76
C ARG A 70 24.01 31.95 -7.49
N GLU A 71 24.67 30.87 -7.09
CA GLU A 71 24.41 29.52 -7.63
C GLU A 71 23.00 29.05 -7.27
N TRP A 72 22.60 29.21 -6.00
CA TRP A 72 21.24 28.92 -5.56
C TRP A 72 20.19 29.71 -6.35
N ILE A 73 20.39 31.02 -6.53
CA ILE A 73 19.46 31.88 -7.30
C ILE A 73 19.36 31.41 -8.76
N LYS A 74 20.49 31.00 -9.35
CA LYS A 74 20.54 30.52 -10.73
C LYS A 74 19.74 29.22 -10.88
N ASP A 75 19.86 28.31 -9.94
CA ASP A 75 19.17 27.02 -9.98
C ASP A 75 17.69 27.15 -9.63
N ASP A 76 17.34 28.01 -8.67
CA ASP A 76 15.94 28.40 -8.40
C ASP A 76 15.27 29.00 -9.65
N ALA A 77 15.96 29.90 -10.36
CA ALA A 77 15.44 30.48 -11.61
C ALA A 77 15.26 29.44 -12.72
N LYS A 78 16.13 28.42 -12.81
CA LYS A 78 15.95 27.30 -13.74
C LYS A 78 14.73 26.46 -13.37
N ALA A 79 14.55 26.14 -12.09
CA ALA A 79 13.40 25.39 -11.61
C ALA A 79 12.09 26.14 -11.91
N LYS A 80 12.03 27.44 -11.59
CA LYS A 80 10.90 28.33 -11.95
C LYS A 80 10.62 28.31 -13.45
N LYS A 81 11.66 28.39 -14.28
CA LYS A 81 11.49 28.36 -15.75
C LYS A 81 10.87 27.06 -16.24
N ILE A 82 11.19 25.92 -15.62
CA ILE A 82 10.58 24.62 -15.97
C ILE A 82 9.10 24.63 -15.59
N ILE A 83 8.77 25.08 -14.38
CA ILE A 83 7.38 25.21 -13.91
C ILE A 83 6.58 26.13 -14.83
N CYS A 84 7.02 27.38 -15.00
CA CYS A 84 6.29 28.41 -15.75
C CYS A 84 6.12 28.09 -17.25
N ARG A 85 6.99 27.26 -17.84
CA ARG A 85 6.86 26.83 -19.25
C ARG A 85 5.68 25.89 -19.50
N LYS A 86 5.12 25.31 -18.45
CA LYS A 86 4.11 24.27 -18.54
C LYS A 86 2.87 24.62 -17.76
N ILE A 87 2.60 25.90 -17.54
CA ILE A 87 1.34 26.37 -16.98
C ILE A 87 0.71 27.37 -17.95
N SER A 88 -0.62 27.35 -18.03
CA SER A 88 -1.37 28.29 -18.87
C SER A 88 -1.20 29.73 -18.39
N SER A 89 -1.43 30.70 -19.27
CA SER A 89 -1.35 32.13 -18.94
C SER A 89 -2.26 32.52 -17.77
N VAL A 90 -3.44 31.89 -17.67
CA VAL A 90 -4.37 32.09 -16.56
C VAL A 90 -3.76 31.60 -15.25
N VAL A 91 -3.17 30.40 -15.25
CA VAL A 91 -2.50 29.85 -14.07
C VAL A 91 -1.25 30.66 -13.70
N LEU A 92 -0.50 31.13 -14.71
CA LEU A 92 0.69 31.97 -14.53
C LEU A 92 0.36 33.28 -13.79
N SER A 93 -0.81 33.87 -14.04
CA SER A 93 -1.24 35.08 -13.33
C SER A 93 -1.46 34.91 -11.82
N LEU A 94 -1.54 33.67 -11.32
CA LEU A 94 -1.60 33.38 -9.89
C LEU A 94 -0.22 33.43 -9.23
N LEU A 95 0.86 33.42 -10.02
CA LEU A 95 2.24 33.37 -9.53
C LEU A 95 2.87 34.76 -9.51
N ASP A 96 3.53 35.08 -8.40
CA ASP A 96 4.37 36.27 -8.29
C ASP A 96 5.80 35.94 -8.76
N GLU A 97 6.34 36.78 -9.63
CA GLU A 97 7.70 36.66 -10.16
C GLU A 97 8.78 36.71 -9.07
N LYS A 98 8.51 37.37 -7.94
CA LYS A 98 9.44 37.49 -6.82
C LYS A 98 9.56 36.23 -5.97
N LYS A 99 8.60 35.30 -6.11
CA LYS A 99 8.55 34.05 -5.35
C LYS A 99 9.59 33.05 -5.84
N SER A 100 10.13 32.25 -4.92
CA SER A 100 11.03 31.14 -5.26
C SER A 100 10.29 30.01 -5.99
N ALA A 101 11.03 29.05 -6.55
CA ALA A 101 10.46 27.86 -7.17
C ALA A 101 9.58 27.08 -6.18
N SER A 102 10.06 26.87 -4.95
CA SER A 102 9.30 26.23 -3.87
C SER A 102 8.02 26.99 -3.53
N GLU A 103 8.08 28.32 -3.39
CA GLU A 103 6.88 29.09 -3.08
C GLU A 103 5.84 29.03 -4.21
N GLN A 104 6.28 29.11 -5.47
CA GLN A 104 5.39 28.96 -6.63
C GLN A 104 4.78 27.56 -6.70
N TRP A 105 5.59 26.53 -6.44
CA TRP A 105 5.13 25.15 -6.36
C TRP A 105 4.02 24.97 -5.31
N GLU A 106 4.20 25.58 -4.14
CA GLU A 106 3.21 25.54 -3.05
C GLU A 106 1.94 26.31 -3.35
N ILE A 107 2.04 27.45 -4.04
CA ILE A 107 0.84 28.20 -4.49
C ILE A 107 0.02 27.33 -5.43
N LEU A 108 0.66 26.68 -6.41
CA LEU A 108 -0.01 25.78 -7.35
C LEU A 108 -0.63 24.58 -6.62
N ALA A 109 0.11 23.97 -5.69
CA ALA A 109 -0.40 22.88 -4.87
C ALA A 109 -1.59 23.33 -4.03
N GLY A 110 -1.50 24.45 -3.33
CA GLY A 110 -2.57 24.99 -2.51
C GLY A 110 -3.83 25.34 -3.32
N HIS A 111 -3.69 25.75 -4.58
CA HIS A 111 -4.81 26.13 -5.44
C HIS A 111 -5.46 24.93 -6.15
N TYR A 112 -4.65 24.04 -6.72
CA TYR A 112 -5.13 22.97 -7.60
C TYR A 112 -5.17 21.58 -6.95
N ALA A 113 -4.46 21.36 -5.85
CA ALA A 113 -4.67 20.13 -5.07
C ALA A 113 -6.02 20.13 -4.34
N ARG A 114 -6.71 21.28 -4.20
CA ARG A 114 -7.99 21.38 -3.47
C ARG A 114 -9.16 20.62 -4.12
N VAL A 115 -9.15 20.45 -5.44
CA VAL A 115 -10.20 19.70 -6.15
C VAL A 115 -10.12 18.20 -5.87
N ASP A 116 -8.99 17.76 -5.35
CA ASP A 116 -8.87 16.42 -4.84
C ASP A 116 -9.74 16.17 -3.60
N ILE A 117 -10.17 17.18 -2.84
CA ILE A 117 -11.01 16.93 -1.65
C ILE A 117 -12.34 16.27 -2.05
N SER A 118 -13.01 16.75 -3.10
CA SER A 118 -14.23 16.11 -3.61
C SER A 118 -13.95 14.71 -4.15
N SER A 119 -12.89 14.52 -4.93
CA SER A 119 -12.49 13.20 -5.44
C SER A 119 -12.05 12.23 -4.34
N GLN A 120 -11.46 12.73 -3.26
CA GLN A 120 -11.14 11.98 -2.05
C GLN A 120 -12.42 11.55 -1.32
N PHE A 121 -13.40 12.44 -1.16
CA PHE A 121 -14.69 12.08 -0.57
C PHE A 121 -15.42 11.04 -1.42
N GLU A 122 -15.42 11.20 -2.74
CA GLU A 122 -15.99 10.22 -3.67
C GLU A 122 -15.26 8.88 -3.60
N LEU A 123 -13.92 8.87 -3.57
CA LEU A 123 -13.14 7.64 -3.45
C LEU A 123 -13.34 6.97 -2.09
N ARG A 124 -13.44 7.75 -0.99
CA ARG A 124 -13.79 7.23 0.34
C ARG A 124 -15.19 6.62 0.35
N ALA A 125 -16.16 7.28 -0.28
CA ALA A 125 -17.52 6.76 -0.40
C ALA A 125 -17.55 5.47 -1.23
N GLN A 126 -16.81 5.43 -2.35
CA GLN A 126 -16.70 4.25 -3.20
C GLN A 126 -16.13 3.06 -2.44
N ILE A 127 -15.00 3.24 -1.76
CA ILE A 127 -14.35 2.14 -1.04
C ILE A 127 -15.10 1.71 0.22
N SER A 128 -15.82 2.64 0.88
CA SER A 128 -16.72 2.31 1.98
C SER A 128 -17.94 1.50 1.53
N ALA A 129 -18.33 1.64 0.27
CA ALA A 129 -19.40 0.86 -0.35
C ALA A 129 -18.91 -0.48 -0.95
N GLU A 130 -17.60 -0.71 -1.03
CA GLU A 130 -17.06 -1.99 -1.50
C GLU A 130 -17.36 -3.10 -0.50
N HIS A 131 -17.86 -4.21 -1.03
CA HIS A 131 -18.15 -5.40 -0.25
C HIS A 131 -17.63 -6.62 -0.98
N LEU A 132 -17.07 -7.56 -0.23
CA LEU A 132 -16.70 -8.86 -0.76
C LEU A 132 -17.98 -9.68 -0.98
N LYS A 133 -18.17 -10.19 -2.19
CA LYS A 133 -19.35 -11.01 -2.52
C LYS A 133 -19.23 -12.42 -1.94
N ASP A 134 -18.12 -13.07 -2.25
CA ASP A 134 -17.77 -14.42 -1.79
C ASP A 134 -16.25 -14.59 -1.85
N ALA A 135 -15.74 -15.75 -1.41
CA ALA A 135 -14.31 -16.02 -1.38
C ALA A 135 -13.63 -16.01 -2.76
N SER A 136 -14.36 -16.23 -3.86
CA SER A 136 -13.82 -16.17 -5.22
C SER A 136 -13.64 -14.73 -5.72
N ASP A 137 -14.38 -13.77 -5.14
CA ASP A 137 -14.27 -12.34 -5.43
C ASP A 137 -13.10 -11.65 -4.71
N ALA A 138 -12.32 -12.39 -3.91
CA ALA A 138 -11.26 -11.87 -3.05
C ALA A 138 -10.21 -11.04 -3.81
N THR A 139 -9.77 -11.49 -4.99
CA THR A 139 -8.78 -10.77 -5.79
C THR A 139 -9.29 -9.41 -6.27
N ARG A 140 -10.55 -9.33 -6.72
CA ARG A 140 -11.17 -8.06 -7.12
C ARG A 140 -11.28 -7.12 -5.92
N TYR A 141 -11.79 -7.62 -4.81
CA TYR A 141 -11.99 -6.85 -3.59
C TYR A 141 -10.67 -6.27 -3.06
N LEU A 142 -9.63 -7.10 -2.92
CA LEU A 142 -8.31 -6.64 -2.51
C LEU A 142 -7.71 -5.63 -3.50
N GLY A 143 -7.86 -5.89 -4.80
CA GLY A 143 -7.39 -4.99 -5.86
C GLY A 143 -8.04 -3.60 -5.79
N ALA A 144 -9.31 -3.50 -5.42
CA ALA A 144 -10.00 -2.23 -5.23
C ALA A 144 -9.34 -1.39 -4.12
N PHE A 145 -9.00 -2.01 -2.98
CA PHE A 145 -8.33 -1.33 -1.88
C PHE A 145 -6.88 -0.94 -2.19
N GLN A 146 -6.12 -1.81 -2.86
CA GLN A 146 -4.76 -1.48 -3.30
C GLN A 146 -4.75 -0.32 -4.30
N ASN A 147 -5.71 -0.29 -5.23
CA ASN A 147 -5.87 0.80 -6.18
C ASN A 147 -6.24 2.10 -5.47
N ALA A 148 -7.22 2.06 -4.55
CA ALA A 148 -7.61 3.25 -3.80
C ALA A 148 -6.46 3.81 -2.94
N ARG A 149 -5.70 2.96 -2.24
CA ARG A 149 -4.50 3.40 -1.50
C ARG A 149 -3.52 4.15 -2.41
N ARG A 150 -3.24 3.60 -3.61
CA ARG A 150 -2.40 4.27 -4.60
C ARG A 150 -2.99 5.61 -5.04
N ARG A 151 -4.29 5.66 -5.33
CA ARG A 151 -4.97 6.90 -5.73
C ARG A 151 -4.91 7.94 -4.62
N PHE A 152 -5.14 7.60 -3.35
CA PHE A 152 -4.98 8.54 -2.23
C PHE A 152 -3.56 9.10 -2.15
N ILE A 153 -2.52 8.30 -2.40
CA ILE A 153 -1.13 8.78 -2.47
C ILE A 153 -0.92 9.74 -3.64
N GLU A 154 -1.44 9.41 -4.83
CA GLU A 154 -1.35 10.28 -6.03
C GLU A 154 -2.04 11.63 -5.82
N MET A 155 -3.16 11.58 -5.11
CA MET A 155 -4.03 12.67 -4.68
C MET A 155 -3.35 13.52 -3.57
N GLY A 156 -2.34 12.98 -2.88
CA GLY A 156 -1.66 13.65 -1.76
C GLY A 156 -2.51 13.68 -0.49
N ALA A 157 -3.47 12.77 -0.41
CA ALA A 157 -4.38 12.60 0.71
C ALA A 157 -3.83 11.61 1.72
N THR A 158 -4.04 11.90 3.01
CA THR A 158 -3.78 10.93 4.06
C THR A 158 -4.88 9.86 4.05
N PHE A 159 -4.48 8.62 3.77
CA PHE A 159 -5.31 7.42 3.94
C PHE A 159 -4.45 6.39 4.67
N THR A 160 -4.67 6.27 5.98
CA THR A 160 -3.78 5.50 6.85
C THR A 160 -4.00 4.00 6.69
N ASP A 161 -3.02 3.20 7.09
CA ASP A 161 -3.18 1.74 7.11
C ASP A 161 -4.34 1.32 8.02
N ASP A 162 -4.50 1.96 9.18
CA ASP A 162 -5.59 1.65 10.11
C ASP A 162 -6.96 1.94 9.49
N GLU A 163 -7.10 3.08 8.82
CA GLU A 163 -8.32 3.46 8.09
C GLU A 163 -8.61 2.46 6.97
N ALA A 164 -7.58 2.10 6.18
CA ALA A 164 -7.71 1.13 5.10
C ALA A 164 -8.12 -0.26 5.61
N VAL A 165 -7.48 -0.74 6.68
CA VAL A 165 -7.78 -2.04 7.30
C VAL A 165 -9.17 -2.06 7.92
N PHE A 166 -9.57 -0.99 8.60
CA PHE A 166 -10.91 -0.87 9.17
C PHE A 166 -11.98 -0.98 8.09
N MET A 167 -11.90 -0.14 7.04
CA MET A 167 -12.85 -0.18 5.92
C MET A 167 -12.84 -1.55 5.22
N PHE A 168 -11.65 -2.12 5.02
CA PHE A 168 -11.49 -3.44 4.40
C PHE A 168 -12.20 -4.55 5.17
N LEU A 169 -12.16 -4.51 6.49
CA LEU A 169 -12.79 -5.51 7.35
C LEU A 169 -14.29 -5.26 7.57
N GLU A 170 -14.77 -4.03 7.39
CA GLU A 170 -16.21 -3.71 7.38
C GLU A 170 -16.92 -4.28 6.14
N GLY A 171 -16.28 -4.27 4.97
CA GLY A 171 -16.85 -4.80 3.72
C GLY A 171 -16.88 -6.33 3.63
N LEU A 172 -16.44 -7.07 4.66
CA LEU A 172 -16.48 -8.53 4.66
C LEU A 172 -17.90 -9.09 4.90
N PRO A 173 -18.23 -10.28 4.35
CA PRO A 173 -19.52 -10.91 4.56
C PRO A 173 -19.76 -11.23 6.04
N LYS A 174 -21.05 -11.29 6.43
CA LYS A 174 -21.46 -11.61 7.81
C LYS A 174 -21.50 -13.12 8.11
N THR A 175 -20.89 -13.95 7.27
CA THR A 175 -20.79 -15.40 7.49
C THR A 175 -19.85 -15.69 8.67
N VAL A 176 -19.88 -16.92 9.18
CA VAL A 176 -19.16 -17.29 10.40
C VAL A 176 -17.64 -17.21 10.18
N GLU A 177 -17.18 -17.66 9.02
CA GLU A 177 -15.78 -17.71 8.61
C GLU A 177 -15.19 -16.30 8.59
N TRP A 178 -15.85 -15.37 7.89
CA TRP A 178 -15.40 -13.98 7.78
C TRP A 178 -15.51 -13.21 9.10
N LYS A 179 -16.50 -13.51 9.95
CA LYS A 179 -16.58 -12.95 11.31
C LYS A 179 -15.42 -13.42 12.19
N LEU A 180 -15.01 -14.68 12.09
CA LEU A 180 -13.86 -15.22 12.81
C LEU A 180 -12.58 -14.57 12.32
N PHE A 181 -12.38 -14.53 11.00
CA PHE A 181 -11.25 -13.84 10.38
C PHE A 181 -11.14 -12.39 10.89
N LYS A 182 -12.21 -11.58 10.74
CA LYS A 182 -12.25 -10.19 11.20
C LYS A 182 -11.85 -10.04 12.67
N ARG A 183 -12.38 -10.91 13.55
CA ARG A 183 -12.07 -10.89 14.98
C ARG A 183 -10.60 -11.21 15.24
N LEU A 184 -10.07 -12.26 14.63
CA LEU A 184 -8.69 -12.68 14.80
C LEU A 184 -7.72 -11.62 14.29
N THR A 185 -7.97 -11.06 13.10
CA THR A 185 -7.18 -9.97 12.53
C THR A 185 -7.16 -8.76 13.46
N MET A 186 -8.33 -8.32 13.95
CA MET A 186 -8.43 -7.20 14.90
C MET A 186 -7.70 -7.45 16.21
N GLN A 187 -7.73 -8.69 16.73
CA GLN A 187 -6.96 -9.07 17.91
C GLN A 187 -5.45 -9.04 17.64
N THR A 188 -4.98 -9.58 16.52
CA THR A 188 -3.56 -9.55 16.15
C THR A 188 -3.03 -8.12 16.05
N LEU A 189 -3.82 -7.21 15.45
CA LEU A 189 -3.47 -5.81 15.32
C LEU A 189 -3.41 -5.09 16.67
N SER A 190 -4.34 -5.37 17.59
CA SER A 190 -4.32 -4.77 18.93
C SER A 190 -3.14 -5.25 19.76
N PHE A 191 -2.75 -6.53 19.68
CA PHE A 191 -1.56 -7.05 20.36
C PHE A 191 -0.25 -6.44 19.82
N GLN A 192 -0.18 -6.17 18.51
CA GLN A 192 0.99 -5.49 17.93
C GLN A 192 1.11 -4.05 18.44
N ALA A 193 0.01 -3.31 18.62
CA ALA A 193 0.05 -1.96 19.16
C ALA A 193 0.59 -1.88 20.60
N VAL A 194 0.34 -2.89 21.43
CA VAL A 194 0.81 -2.94 22.83
C VAL A 194 2.31 -3.25 22.94
N ALA A 195 2.88 -3.96 21.95
CA ALA A 195 4.30 -4.30 21.92
C ALA A 195 5.23 -3.10 21.58
N VAL A 196 4.68 -1.94 21.18
CA VAL A 196 5.44 -0.75 20.73
C VAL A 196 5.40 0.41 21.74
N SER A 197 5.27 0.13 23.04
CA SER A 197 5.59 1.13 24.08
C SER A 197 7.09 1.18 24.36
N PRO A 198 7.68 2.36 24.64
CA PRO A 198 9.09 2.63 24.40
C PRO A 198 9.96 2.02 25.49
N VAL A 199 10.80 1.05 25.12
CA VAL A 199 11.99 0.73 25.90
C VAL A 199 13.09 1.71 25.48
N THR A 200 13.52 2.45 26.49
CA THR A 200 14.61 3.42 26.56
C THR A 200 15.89 2.92 25.86
N THR A 201 16.42 3.77 24.97
CA THR A 201 17.83 3.95 24.56
C THR A 201 18.75 2.72 24.51
N ALA A 202 19.08 2.28 23.30
CA ALA A 202 20.43 1.83 22.96
C ALA A 202 20.69 2.03 21.46
N THR A 203 21.47 3.05 21.12
CA THR A 203 21.99 3.31 19.78
C THR A 203 22.91 2.16 19.37
N THR A 204 22.37 1.19 18.64
CA THR A 204 23.17 0.25 17.85
C THR A 204 23.12 0.72 16.41
N ILE A 205 24.27 1.21 15.93
CA ILE A 205 24.48 1.59 14.53
C ILE A 205 24.42 0.30 13.72
N SER A 206 23.29 0.05 13.06
CA SER A 206 23.14 -1.05 12.11
C SER A 206 23.67 -0.62 10.74
N LEU A 207 24.71 -1.31 10.26
CA LEU A 207 25.38 -1.10 8.97
C LEU A 207 24.64 -1.72 7.77
N TYR A 208 23.35 -2.05 7.94
CA TYR A 208 22.51 -2.57 6.86
C TYR A 208 21.30 -1.66 6.65
N PRO A 209 20.92 -1.38 5.38
CA PRO A 209 19.67 -0.68 5.11
C PRO A 209 18.53 -1.49 5.76
N PRO A 210 17.66 -0.88 6.57
CA PRO A 210 16.57 -1.59 7.19
C PRO A 210 15.69 -2.19 6.09
N ILE A 211 15.49 -3.51 6.14
CA ILE A 211 14.52 -4.19 5.29
C ILE A 211 13.18 -3.46 5.48
N PRO A 212 12.51 -2.99 4.41
CA PRO A 212 11.24 -2.30 4.54
C PRO A 212 10.25 -3.21 5.26
N ARG A 213 9.79 -2.79 6.45
CA ARG A 213 8.75 -3.55 7.14
C ARG A 213 7.48 -3.49 6.29
N PRO A 214 6.83 -4.62 5.99
CA PRO A 214 5.59 -4.62 5.23
C PRO A 214 4.53 -3.82 5.99
N SER A 215 3.78 -3.00 5.25
CA SER A 215 2.73 -2.16 5.82
C SER A 215 1.67 -3.03 6.53
N VAL A 216 0.98 -2.49 7.53
CA VAL A 216 -0.02 -3.24 8.30
C VAL A 216 -1.11 -3.76 7.37
N PHE A 217 -1.52 -2.94 6.40
CA PHE A 217 -2.46 -3.34 5.37
C PHE A 217 -1.94 -4.53 4.54
N ASP A 218 -0.65 -4.57 4.17
CA ASP A 218 -0.11 -5.66 3.37
C ASP A 218 -0.08 -7.00 4.15
N GLN A 219 0.13 -6.93 5.46
CA GLN A 219 0.02 -8.10 6.34
C GLN A 219 -1.42 -8.63 6.37
N VAL A 220 -2.41 -7.74 6.53
CA VAL A 220 -3.84 -8.11 6.49
C VAL A 220 -4.23 -8.66 5.11
N ALA A 221 -3.77 -8.03 4.03
CA ALA A 221 -4.02 -8.46 2.66
C ALA A 221 -3.50 -9.89 2.40
N LYS A 222 -2.34 -10.22 2.94
CA LYS A 222 -1.78 -11.57 2.86
C LYS A 222 -2.67 -12.58 3.61
N LEU A 223 -2.97 -12.32 4.87
CA LEU A 223 -3.84 -13.19 5.69
C LEU A 223 -5.21 -13.40 5.03
N PHE A 224 -5.78 -12.32 4.49
CA PHE A 224 -7.04 -12.35 3.76
C PHE A 224 -6.97 -13.25 2.52
N THR A 225 -5.88 -13.15 1.74
CA THR A 225 -5.69 -13.97 0.55
C THR A 225 -5.59 -15.45 0.91
N ASP A 226 -4.86 -15.78 1.97
CA ASP A 226 -4.71 -17.14 2.46
C ASP A 226 -6.07 -17.72 2.92
N GLU A 227 -6.85 -16.94 3.68
CA GLU A 227 -8.18 -17.33 4.14
C GLU A 227 -9.17 -17.51 2.97
N ALA A 228 -9.19 -16.57 2.02
CA ALA A 228 -10.03 -16.68 0.83
C ALA A 228 -9.72 -17.95 0.03
N ASN A 229 -8.43 -18.25 -0.19
CA ASN A 229 -7.99 -19.44 -0.89
C ASN A 229 -8.38 -20.72 -0.14
N SER A 230 -8.31 -20.72 1.19
CA SER A 230 -8.77 -21.82 2.03
C SER A 230 -10.26 -22.09 1.84
N LEU A 231 -11.09 -21.05 1.87
CA LEU A 231 -12.55 -21.15 1.68
C LEU A 231 -12.94 -21.60 0.27
N VAL A 232 -12.23 -21.11 -0.76
CA VAL A 232 -12.44 -21.58 -2.15
C VAL A 232 -12.06 -23.06 -2.29
N SER A 233 -10.99 -23.49 -1.61
CA SER A 233 -10.53 -24.88 -1.66
C SER A 233 -11.47 -25.83 -0.92
N SER A 234 -11.97 -25.42 0.26
CA SER A 234 -12.93 -26.21 1.03
C SER A 234 -14.27 -26.36 0.31
N ALA A 235 -14.76 -25.31 -0.35
CA ALA A 235 -15.98 -25.36 -1.16
C ALA A 235 -15.87 -26.34 -2.35
N LYS A 236 -14.68 -26.45 -2.98
CA LYS A 236 -14.43 -27.42 -4.06
C LYS A 236 -14.42 -28.87 -3.57
N LEU A 237 -13.98 -29.11 -2.33
CA LEU A 237 -13.95 -30.44 -1.70
C LEU A 237 -15.35 -30.90 -1.26
N ALA A 238 -16.28 -29.97 -1.02
CA ALA A 238 -17.66 -30.24 -0.63
C ALA A 238 -18.62 -30.46 -1.82
N GLY A 239 -18.10 -30.77 -3.02
CA GLY A 239 -18.90 -30.98 -4.22
C GLY A 239 -19.83 -32.22 -4.16
N PRO A 240 -20.75 -32.38 -5.14
CA PRO A 240 -21.75 -33.45 -5.15
C PRO A 240 -21.07 -34.82 -5.07
N GLY A 241 -21.14 -35.47 -3.91
CA GLY A 241 -20.41 -36.70 -3.62
C GLY A 241 -19.76 -36.77 -2.23
N SER A 242 -19.48 -35.63 -1.58
CA SER A 242 -18.89 -35.61 -0.22
C SER A 242 -19.84 -36.16 0.86
N GLU A 243 -21.14 -36.14 0.58
CA GLU A 243 -22.19 -36.74 1.40
C GLU A 243 -22.10 -38.28 1.50
N TYR A 244 -21.44 -38.96 0.55
CA TYR A 244 -21.20 -40.40 0.64
C TYR A 244 -19.97 -40.78 1.47
N VAL A 245 -19.00 -39.86 1.64
CA VAL A 245 -17.79 -40.12 2.44
C VAL A 245 -18.14 -40.14 3.93
N ASN A 246 -19.04 -39.24 4.37
CA ASN A 246 -19.49 -39.21 5.76
C ASN A 246 -20.49 -40.34 6.08
N ALA A 247 -21.29 -40.78 5.10
CA ALA A 247 -22.19 -41.94 5.24
C ALA A 247 -21.41 -43.26 5.41
N ALA A 248 -20.26 -43.42 4.74
CA ALA A 248 -19.41 -44.60 4.90
C ALA A 248 -18.74 -44.68 6.29
N ILE A 249 -18.46 -43.54 6.92
CA ILE A 249 -17.85 -43.48 8.27
C ILE A 249 -18.90 -43.64 9.38
N SER A 250 -20.11 -43.13 9.17
CA SER A 250 -21.20 -43.20 10.17
C SER A 250 -21.98 -44.53 10.17
N GLN A 251 -21.71 -45.43 9.22
CA GLN A 251 -22.24 -46.81 9.23
C GLN A 251 -21.28 -47.85 9.86
N ALA A 252 -20.17 -47.45 10.49
CA ALA A 252 -19.41 -48.38 11.32
C ALA A 252 -20.13 -48.58 12.67
N PRO A 253 -20.64 -49.78 12.99
CA PRO A 253 -21.18 -50.04 14.32
C PRO A 253 -20.03 -50.01 15.32
N SER A 254 -20.18 -49.14 16.32
CA SER A 254 -19.51 -49.23 17.61
C SER A 254 -19.50 -50.68 18.09
N GLY A 255 -18.31 -51.29 18.11
CA GLY A 255 -18.12 -52.66 18.54
C GLY A 255 -16.70 -53.12 18.21
N ASN A 256 -15.82 -53.04 19.20
CA ASN A 256 -14.47 -53.61 19.19
C ASN A 256 -14.44 -54.99 18.52
N LYS A 257 -13.98 -55.05 17.28
CA LYS A 257 -13.48 -56.28 16.65
C LYS A 257 -12.12 -55.98 16.08
N THR A 258 -11.10 -56.31 16.87
CA THR A 258 -9.74 -56.49 16.40
C THR A 258 -9.77 -57.32 15.12
N VAL A 259 -9.24 -56.75 14.05
CA VAL A 259 -9.09 -57.45 12.78
C VAL A 259 -8.02 -58.52 13.02
N VAL A 260 -8.43 -59.78 13.18
CA VAL A 260 -7.51 -60.89 13.34
C VAL A 260 -7.05 -61.32 11.94
N THR A 261 -5.79 -61.05 11.63
CA THR A 261 -5.10 -61.55 10.43
C THR A 261 -4.28 -62.78 10.81
N ASN A 262 -4.22 -63.77 9.91
CA ASN A 262 -3.31 -64.90 10.10
C ASN A 262 -1.85 -64.37 10.05
N PRO A 263 -1.03 -64.57 11.09
CA PRO A 263 0.32 -64.00 11.16
C PRO A 263 1.28 -64.58 10.12
N THR A 264 0.97 -65.74 9.55
CA THR A 264 1.82 -66.43 8.56
C THR A 264 1.49 -66.00 7.13
N THR A 265 0.23 -65.66 6.84
CA THR A 265 -0.22 -65.33 5.47
C THR A 265 -0.62 -63.87 5.28
N GLY A 266 -0.82 -63.12 6.36
CA GLY A 266 -1.33 -61.74 6.33
C GLY A 266 -2.80 -61.62 5.92
N ILE A 267 -3.50 -62.74 5.69
CA ILE A 267 -4.88 -62.75 5.19
C ILE A 267 -5.85 -62.59 6.36
N ARG A 268 -6.91 -61.81 6.13
CA ARG A 268 -7.95 -61.50 7.12
C ARG A 268 -8.79 -62.73 7.43
N ILE A 269 -8.88 -63.11 8.70
CA ILE A 269 -9.71 -64.21 9.16
C ILE A 269 -11.15 -63.71 9.27
N HIS A 270 -12.09 -64.43 8.67
CA HIS A 270 -13.51 -64.14 8.77
C HIS A 270 -14.33 -65.44 8.75
N LYS A 271 -15.64 -65.35 9.00
CA LYS A 271 -16.53 -66.52 9.16
C LYS A 271 -16.50 -67.57 8.04
N PHE A 272 -16.11 -67.18 6.83
CA PHE A 272 -16.02 -68.10 5.67
C PHE A 272 -14.60 -68.54 5.32
N ASN A 273 -13.59 -68.02 6.03
CA ASN A 273 -12.18 -68.36 5.86
C ASN A 273 -11.52 -68.30 7.22
N THR A 274 -11.79 -69.33 8.02
CA THR A 274 -11.39 -69.41 9.43
C THR A 274 -9.88 -69.67 9.60
N LYS A 275 -9.20 -70.05 8.52
CA LYS A 275 -7.75 -70.31 8.51
C LYS A 275 -6.91 -69.20 7.86
N GLY A 276 -7.52 -68.22 7.19
CA GLY A 276 -6.78 -67.17 6.48
C GLY A 276 -5.88 -67.74 5.38
N GLU A 277 -6.36 -68.75 4.66
CA GLU A 277 -5.64 -69.36 3.54
C GLU A 277 -6.13 -68.75 2.22
N LYS A 278 -5.27 -68.75 1.20
CA LYS A 278 -5.65 -68.27 -0.14
C LYS A 278 -6.52 -69.36 -0.78
N GLU A 279 -7.78 -69.03 -1.08
CA GLU A 279 -8.62 -69.94 -1.87
C GLU A 279 -8.00 -70.12 -3.27
N PRO A 280 -7.98 -71.36 -3.80
CA PRO A 280 -7.41 -71.66 -5.11
C PRO A 280 -8.20 -71.05 -6.27
#